data_AF-A0A5C5ZYY2-F1
#
_entry.id   AF-A0A5C5ZYY2-F1
#
_cell.length_a   1.000
_cell.length_b   1.000
_cell.length_c   1.000
_cell.angle_alpha   90.00
_cell.angle_beta   90.00
_cell.angle_gamma   90.00
#
_symmetry.space_group_name_H-M   'P 1'
#
loop_
_entity.id
_entity.type
_entity.pdbx_description
1 polymer ?
#
loop_
_entity_poly.entity_id
_entity_poly.type
_entity_poly.pdbx_seq_one_letter_code
_entity_poly.pdbx_strand_id
1 'polypeptide(L)'
;MDHSKPITRRAKASEDVESHASYIADGSVDGALRFLERAEQTIKGLAIFPASGAPFPTDVPDLAGMRTKLIRDFPNHVVFYVERE
;
A
#
# COMPACT_ATOMS: atom_id res chain seq x y z
N MET A 1 -14.25 -10.06 -17.04
CA MET A 1 -14.69 -9.94 -15.63
C MET A 1 -13.42 -9.67 -14.85
N ASP A 2 -13.34 -8.53 -14.17
CA ASP A 2 -12.19 -8.23 -13.32
C ASP A 2 -12.32 -9.03 -12.03
N HIS A 3 -11.50 -10.06 -11.85
CA HIS A 3 -11.49 -10.89 -10.65
C HIS A 3 -10.60 -10.24 -9.59
N SER A 4 -11.08 -9.17 -8.98
CA SER A 4 -10.37 -8.53 -7.86
C SER A 4 -10.48 -9.37 -6.59
N LYS A 5 -9.36 -9.65 -5.92
CA LYS A 5 -9.36 -10.28 -4.60
C LYS A 5 -9.93 -9.33 -3.53
N PRO A 6 -10.60 -9.84 -2.47
CA PRO A 6 -11.01 -9.02 -1.34
C PRO A 6 -9.81 -8.33 -0.67
N ILE A 7 -9.99 -7.09 -0.26
CA ILE A 7 -8.95 -6.30 0.41
C ILE A 7 -9.26 -6.25 1.90
N THR A 8 -8.37 -6.81 2.72
CA THR A 8 -8.43 -6.67 4.19
C THR A 8 -7.31 -5.76 4.65
N ARG A 9 -7.67 -4.60 5.21
CA ARG A 9 -6.72 -3.65 5.78
C ARG A 9 -6.58 -3.91 7.27
N ARG A 10 -5.34 -4.02 7.75
CA ARG A 10 -5.05 -3.98 9.19
C ARG A 10 -5.33 -2.57 9.69
N ALA A 11 -5.82 -2.43 10.92
CA ALA A 11 -6.03 -1.11 11.55
C ALA A 11 -4.76 -0.23 11.45
N LYS A 12 -3.60 -0.83 11.74
CA LYS A 12 -2.30 -0.16 11.61
C LYS A 12 -2.01 0.39 10.21
N ALA A 13 -2.41 -0.33 9.16
CA ALA A 13 -2.21 0.14 7.79
C ALA A 13 -3.10 1.34 7.45
N SER A 14 -4.32 1.41 8.01
CA SER A 14 -5.18 2.59 7.88
C SER A 14 -4.58 3.78 8.62
N GLU A 15 -4.14 3.59 9.86
CA GLU A 15 -3.47 4.62 10.67
C GLU A 15 -2.20 5.16 9.98
N ASP A 16 -1.39 4.29 9.37
CA ASP A 16 -0.17 4.69 8.67
C ASP A 16 -0.49 5.59 7.46
N VAL A 17 -1.52 5.26 6.69
CA VAL A 17 -1.97 6.09 5.56
C VAL A 17 -2.47 7.46 6.04
N GLU A 18 -3.27 7.49 7.11
CA GLU A 18 -3.77 8.73 7.71
C GLU A 18 -2.62 9.59 8.25
N SER A 19 -1.69 8.99 8.99
CA SER A 19 -0.53 9.69 9.56
C SER A 19 0.36 10.30 8.46
N HIS A 20 0.64 9.57 7.39
CA HIS A 20 1.39 10.10 6.25
C HIS A 20 0.65 11.22 5.54
N ALA A 21 -0.66 11.09 5.33
CA ALA A 21 -1.46 12.14 4.72
C ALA A 21 -1.45 13.42 5.57
N SER A 22 -1.61 13.30 6.90
CA SER A 22 -1.51 14.43 7.82
C SER A 22 -0.14 15.10 7.76
N TYR A 23 0.95 14.33 7.78
CA TYR A 23 2.30 14.90 7.66
C TYR A 23 2.52 15.63 6.33
N ILE A 24 2.02 15.08 5.22
CA ILE A 24 2.11 15.74 3.91
C ILE A 24 1.26 17.02 3.89
N ALA A 25 0.11 17.03 4.56
CA ALA A 25 -0.80 18.16 4.60
C ALA A 25 -0.18 19.40 5.26
N ASP A 26 0.77 19.23 6.19
CA ASP A 26 1.53 20.33 6.81
C ASP A 26 2.31 21.15 5.76
N GLY A 27 2.74 20.52 4.66
CA GLY A 27 3.40 21.19 3.53
C GLY A 27 2.49 21.46 2.33
N SER A 28 1.48 20.60 2.10
CA SER A 28 0.54 20.73 0.99
C SER A 28 -0.69 19.83 1.16
N VAL A 29 -1.86 20.43 1.35
CA VAL A 29 -3.15 19.71 1.40
C VAL A 29 -3.43 18.97 0.09
N ASP A 30 -3.17 19.59 -1.06
CA ASP A 30 -3.31 18.95 -2.37
C ASP A 30 -2.37 17.75 -2.52
N GLY A 31 -1.15 17.85 -1.98
CA GLY A 31 -0.20 16.75 -1.89
C GLY A 31 -0.76 15.57 -1.08
N ALA A 32 -1.41 15.85 0.04
CA ALA A 32 -2.02 14.82 0.90
C ALA A 32 -3.20 14.14 0.21
N LEU A 33 -4.08 14.90 -0.46
CA LEU A 33 -5.19 14.34 -1.24
C LEU A 33 -4.68 13.44 -2.37
N ARG A 34 -3.65 13.89 -3.10
CA ARG A 34 -3.01 13.09 -4.15
C ARG A 34 -2.35 11.83 -3.59
N PHE A 35 -1.75 11.91 -2.40
CA PHE A 35 -1.18 10.74 -1.72
C PHE A 35 -2.24 9.69 -1.41
N LEU A 36 -3.37 10.09 -0.81
CA LEU A 36 -4.49 9.20 -0.50
C LEU A 36 -5.03 8.52 -1.76
N GLU A 37 -5.21 9.28 -2.84
CA GLU A 37 -5.67 8.74 -4.11
C GLU A 37 -4.69 7.70 -4.68
N ARG A 38 -3.39 8.00 -4.68
CA ARG A 38 -2.34 7.10 -5.19
C ARG A 38 -2.18 5.84 -4.32
N ALA A 39 -2.30 5.96 -3.00
CA ALA A 39 -2.29 4.83 -2.08
C ALA A 39 -3.47 3.89 -2.39
N GLU A 40 -4.68 4.44 -2.51
CA GLU A 40 -5.89 3.67 -2.81
C GLU A 40 -5.82 3.00 -4.20
N GLN A 41 -5.36 3.72 -5.23
CA GLN A 41 -5.15 3.17 -6.58
C GLN A 41 -4.12 2.03 -6.56
N THR A 42 -3.05 2.16 -5.79
CA THR A 42 -2.03 1.12 -5.64
C THR A 42 -2.62 -0.13 -4.99
N ILE A 43 -3.36 0.03 -3.89
CA ILE A 43 -4.00 -1.07 -3.16
C ILE A 43 -5.04 -1.79 -4.03
N LYS A 44 -5.89 -1.05 -4.77
CA LYS A 44 -6.84 -1.63 -5.72
C LYS A 44 -6.15 -2.37 -6.87
N GLY A 45 -5.06 -1.82 -7.39
CA GLY A 45 -4.25 -2.49 -8.41
C GLY A 45 -3.64 -3.81 -7.92
N LEU A 46 -3.23 -3.87 -6.65
CA LEU A 46 -2.73 -5.09 -6.02
C LEU A 46 -3.82 -6.15 -5.82
N ALA A 47 -5.08 -5.77 -5.64
CA ALA A 47 -6.19 -6.72 -5.57
C ALA A 47 -6.45 -7.44 -6.90
N ILE A 48 -6.16 -6.77 -8.02
CA ILE A 48 -6.31 -7.32 -9.38
C ILE A 48 -5.06 -8.09 -9.78
N PHE A 49 -3.87 -7.53 -9.51
CA PHE A 49 -2.57 -8.12 -9.87
C PHE A 49 -1.65 -8.25 -8.64
N PRO A 50 -1.92 -9.20 -7.72
CA PRO A 50 -1.10 -9.38 -6.51
C PRO A 50 0.37 -9.68 -6.81
N ALA A 51 0.69 -10.34 -7.93
CA ALA A 51 2.07 -10.63 -8.32
C ALA A 51 2.88 -9.39 -8.74
N SER A 52 2.23 -8.23 -8.95
CA SER A 52 2.88 -7.00 -9.44
C SER A 52 3.75 -6.28 -8.40
N GLY A 53 3.65 -6.62 -7.11
CA GLY A 53 4.60 -6.21 -6.08
C GLY A 53 5.85 -7.09 -6.05
N ALA A 54 6.96 -6.56 -5.55
CA ALA A 54 8.20 -7.30 -5.40
C ALA A 54 8.18 -8.14 -4.11
N PRO A 55 8.81 -9.33 -4.07
CA PRO A 55 9.06 -10.03 -2.81
C PRO A 55 9.86 -9.15 -1.84
N PHE A 56 9.48 -9.14 -0.56
CA PHE A 56 10.26 -8.50 0.49
C PHE A 56 11.30 -9.49 1.03
N PRO A 57 12.62 -9.25 0.84
CA PRO A 57 13.65 -10.15 1.35
C PRO A 57 13.71 -10.07 2.88
N THR A 58 13.46 -11.19 3.54
CA THR A 58 13.42 -11.27 5.01
C THR A 58 13.68 -12.70 5.47
N ASP A 59 14.46 -12.84 6.54
CA ASP A 59 14.67 -14.11 7.24
C ASP A 59 13.74 -14.27 8.45
N VAL A 60 12.92 -13.24 8.74
CA VAL A 60 11.93 -13.26 9.84
C VAL A 60 10.72 -14.11 9.42
N PRO A 61 10.41 -15.23 10.12
CA PRO A 61 9.32 -16.12 9.74
C PRO A 61 7.95 -15.45 9.65
N ASP A 62 7.67 -14.50 10.54
CA ASP A 62 6.40 -13.76 10.57
C ASP A 62 6.17 -12.86 9.34
N LEU A 63 7.23 -12.57 8.58
CA LEU A 63 7.19 -11.80 7.35
C LEU A 63 7.27 -12.68 6.09
N ALA A 64 7.20 -14.01 6.23
CA ALA A 64 7.19 -14.92 5.10
C ALA A 64 6.04 -14.60 4.14
N GLY A 65 6.35 -14.53 2.84
CA GLY A 65 5.38 -14.18 1.80
C GLY A 65 5.03 -12.68 1.73
N MET A 66 5.70 -11.83 2.52
CA MET A 66 5.55 -10.38 2.43
C MET A 66 6.01 -9.87 1.05
N ARG A 67 5.24 -8.94 0.51
CA ARG A 67 5.50 -8.28 -0.76
C ARG A 67 5.38 -6.76 -0.58
N THR A 68 6.04 -6.03 -1.46
CA THR A 68 6.07 -4.57 -1.45
C THR A 68 5.67 -3.97 -2.79
N LYS A 69 5.02 -2.81 -2.74
CA LYS A 69 4.75 -1.99 -3.92
C LYS A 69 4.93 -0.52 -3.58
N LEU A 70 5.72 0.18 -4.38
CA LEU A 70 5.84 1.64 -4.25
C LEU A 70 4.54 2.32 -4.64
N ILE A 71 4.19 3.37 -3.91
CA ILE A 71 3.09 4.25 -4.27
C ILE A 71 3.55 5.16 -5.42
N ARG A 72 2.82 5.11 -6.55
CA ARG A 72 3.14 5.95 -7.72
C ARG A 72 3.15 7.42 -7.32
N ASP A 73 4.14 8.17 -7.81
CA ASP A 73 4.41 9.58 -7.50
C ASP A 73 4.86 9.88 -6.06
N PHE A 74 4.99 8.85 -5.21
CA PHE A 74 5.44 8.95 -3.83
C PHE A 74 6.50 7.87 -3.54
N PRO A 75 7.71 7.97 -4.12
CA PRO A 75 8.71 6.91 -4.12
C PRO A 75 9.23 6.52 -2.72
N ASN A 76 9.05 7.40 -1.73
CA ASN A 76 9.43 7.14 -0.33
C ASN A 76 8.33 6.42 0.47
N HIS A 77 7.21 6.06 -0.16
CA HIS A 77 6.10 5.37 0.49
C HIS A 77 5.86 4.02 -0.18
N VAL A 78 5.72 2.99 0.64
CA VAL A 78 5.64 1.60 0.21
C VAL A 78 4.45 0.92 0.90
N VAL A 79 3.68 0.17 0.12
CA VAL A 79 2.63 -0.72 0.62
C VAL A 79 3.26 -2.08 0.89
N PHE A 80 3.20 -2.53 2.15
CA PHE A 80 3.50 -3.90 2.54
C PHE A 80 2.21 -4.73 2.56
N TYR A 81 2.23 -5.90 1.93
CA TYR A 81 1.06 -6.78 1.88
C TYR A 81 1.47 -8.26 1.80
N VAL A 82 0.52 -9.13 2.12
CA VAL A 82 0.62 -10.57 1.92
C VAL A 82 -0.57 -11.00 1.08
N GLU A 83 -0.32 -11.73 0.01
CA GLU A 83 -1.39 -12.38 -0.76
C GLU A 83 -1.89 -13.61 0.00
N ARG A 84 -3.22 -13.76 0.07
CA ARG A 84 -3.89 -14.94 0.62
C ARG A 84 -4.78 -15.56 -0.45
N GLU A 85 -5.08 -16.85 -0.29
CA GLU A 85 -6.13 -17.56 -1.04
C GLU A 85 -7.51 -17.21 -0.48
#